data_AF-A0A0F0CVC2-F1
#
_entry.id   AF-A0A0F0CVC2-F1
#
_cell.length_a   1.000
_cell.length_b   1.000
_cell.length_c   1.000
_cell.angle_alpha   90.00
_cell.angle_beta   90.00
_cell.angle_gamma   90.00
#
_symmetry.space_group_name_H-M   'P 1'
#
loop_
_entity.id
_entity.type
_entity.pdbx_description
1 polymer ?
#
loop_
_entity_poly.entity_id
_entity_poly.type
_entity_poly.pdbx_seq_one_letter_code
_entity_poly.pdbx_strand_id
1 'polypeptide(L)'
;MKAKRYFNTTGFCRPEKHYMLDPLKNQSIIFDLIEKEQYFTIHAPRQTGKTTLLHELAHRLNKEGNYISVVFSVESAGYRSITEETANFKIISSLYQACNLFIDKQFWPKIPKLGQGVSLQDYLNKWTLSLKKHVVLLLDEIDSLYDDVLVSVLRQLRNGFQGRPKQFPSTIALVGLRDVREYKLKVRPDEASLGSGSPFNIKAKSILLGTWTKEEITELYSQHTKDTGQIFSKEIVDRIYELTGGQPWLVNAIANEIVFEILNENYTKKITLAIVEEAKENIIKRRDTHLDSLIDKLKEPKVNKIVTAVINGDLMDFNTYNDNILYCRDLGIISETKPVKIANEIYREIIPRVLTDPFQDAIGDEGKSVWYIKPNGKLDMDKLLKAFQEFYRENSEMWLEKFDYKEAGPHLLLKAYLQRVINGGGRINREMAVGTGRTDLLIEFNGDKFVLELKLKRLPSAKQKGLDQISRYLETLGMTKGYLILFELKPSSLSRRVDCEVLRLLY
;
A
#
# COMPACT_ATOMS: atom_id res chain seq x y z
N MET A 1 -11.90 36.41 -5.74
CA MET A 1 -10.69 35.60 -5.99
C MET A 1 -11.11 34.13 -5.91
N LYS A 2 -10.85 33.30 -6.94
CA LYS A 2 -11.04 31.85 -6.78
C LYS A 2 -10.10 31.37 -5.68
N ALA A 3 -10.59 30.52 -4.77
CA ALA A 3 -9.73 29.88 -3.78
C ALA A 3 -8.62 29.11 -4.52
N LYS A 4 -7.38 29.24 -4.03
CA LYS A 4 -6.21 28.62 -4.65
C LYS A 4 -6.27 27.11 -4.38
N ARG A 5 -6.48 26.31 -5.43
CA ARG A 5 -6.53 24.85 -5.30
C ARG A 5 -5.14 24.26 -5.08
N TYR A 6 -5.06 23.16 -4.33
CA TYR A 6 -3.80 22.46 -4.02
C TYR A 6 -3.92 20.93 -4.13
N PHE A 7 -2.78 20.23 -4.18
CA PHE A 7 -2.74 18.77 -4.17
C PHE A 7 -2.90 18.27 -2.73
N ASN A 8 -3.93 17.48 -2.47
CA ASN A 8 -4.28 17.09 -1.10
C ASN A 8 -3.73 15.70 -0.74
N THR A 9 -3.07 15.62 0.42
CA THR A 9 -2.48 14.39 0.97
C THR A 9 -3.16 13.91 2.26
N THR A 10 -4.17 14.65 2.75
CA THR A 10 -4.84 14.37 4.04
C THR A 10 -6.36 14.41 3.93
N GLY A 11 -7.06 13.43 4.50
CA GLY A 11 -8.52 13.38 4.51
C GLY A 11 -9.14 13.25 3.10
N PHE A 12 -10.44 13.51 3.00
CA PHE A 12 -11.17 13.45 1.73
C PHE A 12 -10.94 14.69 0.86
N CYS A 13 -11.06 14.53 -0.46
CA CYS A 13 -10.88 15.64 -1.38
C CYS A 13 -12.15 16.47 -1.55
N ARG A 14 -11.99 17.78 -1.70
CA ARG A 14 -13.08 18.73 -1.96
C ARG A 14 -12.83 19.44 -3.28
N PRO A 15 -13.75 19.36 -4.27
CA PRO A 15 -13.50 19.87 -5.62
C PRO A 15 -13.27 21.39 -5.67
N GLU A 16 -13.81 22.14 -4.71
CA GLU A 16 -13.61 23.58 -4.59
C GLU A 16 -12.26 23.99 -3.99
N LYS A 17 -11.53 23.05 -3.37
CA LYS A 17 -10.23 23.31 -2.71
C LYS A 17 -9.07 22.50 -3.28
N HIS A 18 -9.32 21.34 -3.86
CA HIS A 18 -8.27 20.40 -4.22
C HIS A 18 -8.30 20.08 -5.72
N TYR A 19 -7.12 19.82 -6.28
CA TYR A 19 -7.04 19.11 -7.55
C TYR A 19 -7.47 17.67 -7.32
N MET A 20 -8.47 17.21 -8.07
CA MET A 20 -8.97 15.84 -7.96
C MET A 20 -9.60 15.38 -9.26
N LEU A 21 -9.50 14.09 -9.54
CA LEU A 21 -10.30 13.45 -10.58
C LEU A 21 -11.71 13.21 -10.06
N ASP A 22 -12.68 13.13 -10.98
CA ASP A 22 -14.02 12.69 -10.63
C ASP A 22 -13.95 11.23 -10.15
N PRO A 23 -14.23 10.96 -8.86
CA PRO A 23 -14.13 9.60 -8.32
C PRO A 23 -15.17 8.65 -8.94
N LEU A 24 -16.24 9.17 -9.56
CA LEU A 24 -17.33 8.38 -10.14
C LEU A 24 -17.15 8.08 -11.64
N LYS A 25 -16.16 8.70 -12.31
CA LYS A 25 -15.97 8.66 -13.77
C LYS A 25 -15.97 7.24 -14.39
N ASN A 26 -15.43 6.26 -13.66
CA ASN A 26 -15.32 4.86 -14.10
C ASN A 26 -16.14 3.89 -13.22
N GLN A 27 -17.17 4.39 -12.55
CA GLN A 27 -17.93 3.65 -11.54
C GLN A 27 -19.38 3.39 -11.95
N SER A 28 -19.67 3.27 -13.26
CA SER A 28 -21.03 2.98 -13.76
C SER A 28 -21.65 1.74 -13.11
N ILE A 29 -20.84 0.73 -12.85
CA ILE A 29 -21.25 -0.49 -12.14
C ILE A 29 -21.87 -0.22 -10.76
N ILE A 30 -21.44 0.84 -10.04
CA ILE A 30 -22.02 1.20 -8.74
C ILE A 30 -23.47 1.64 -8.93
N PHE A 31 -23.74 2.48 -9.94
CA PHE A 31 -25.09 2.95 -10.26
C PHE A 31 -25.98 1.79 -10.69
N ASP A 32 -25.49 0.90 -11.57
CA ASP A 32 -26.22 -0.31 -11.98
C ASP A 32 -26.62 -1.19 -10.79
N LEU A 33 -25.73 -1.32 -9.79
CA LEU A 33 -26.00 -2.09 -8.58
C LEU A 33 -27.02 -1.41 -7.68
N ILE A 34 -27.00 -0.08 -7.57
CA ILE A 34 -27.97 0.69 -6.81
C ILE A 34 -29.37 0.58 -7.45
N GLU A 35 -29.46 0.74 -8.76
CA GLU A 35 -30.72 0.60 -9.50
C GLU A 35 -31.33 -0.80 -9.38
N LYS A 36 -30.47 -1.84 -9.37
CA LYS A 36 -30.89 -3.24 -9.18
C LYS A 36 -31.09 -3.63 -7.72
N GLU A 37 -31.05 -2.66 -6.80
CA GLU A 37 -31.18 -2.88 -5.36
C GLU A 37 -30.23 -3.98 -4.87
N GLN A 38 -28.97 -3.95 -5.30
CA GLN A 38 -27.97 -4.94 -4.92
C GLN A 38 -27.09 -4.41 -3.81
N TYR A 39 -26.77 -5.27 -2.85
CA TYR A 39 -25.73 -4.98 -1.87
C TYR A 39 -24.36 -5.27 -2.49
N PHE A 40 -23.36 -4.47 -2.15
CA PHE A 40 -22.01 -4.65 -2.69
C PHE A 40 -20.95 -4.25 -1.68
N THR A 41 -19.71 -4.59 -1.99
CA THR A 41 -18.55 -4.22 -1.16
C THR A 41 -17.55 -3.45 -1.99
N ILE A 42 -17.05 -2.33 -1.48
CA ILE A 42 -15.92 -1.62 -2.06
C ILE A 42 -14.71 -1.92 -1.19
N HIS A 43 -13.65 -2.47 -1.78
CA HIS A 43 -12.38 -2.65 -1.11
C HIS A 43 -11.31 -1.90 -1.89
N ALA A 44 -10.36 -1.34 -1.17
CA ALA A 44 -9.22 -0.69 -1.80
C ALA A 44 -8.07 -0.56 -0.79
N PRO A 45 -6.82 -0.50 -1.28
CA PRO A 45 -5.68 -0.10 -0.47
C PRO A 45 -5.94 1.20 0.30
N ARG A 46 -5.19 1.46 1.38
CA ARG A 46 -5.27 2.74 2.09
C ARG A 46 -4.97 3.91 1.14
N GLN A 47 -5.67 5.02 1.38
CA GLN A 47 -5.48 6.30 0.68
C GLN A 47 -5.62 6.24 -0.85
N THR A 48 -6.58 5.46 -1.32
CA THR A 48 -7.00 5.35 -2.74
C THR A 48 -8.22 6.19 -3.08
N GLY A 49 -8.70 7.02 -2.13
CA GLY A 49 -9.87 7.89 -2.34
C GLY A 49 -11.22 7.27 -2.00
N LYS A 50 -11.27 6.16 -1.24
CA LYS A 50 -12.53 5.52 -0.78
C LYS A 50 -13.53 6.52 -0.19
N THR A 51 -13.12 7.28 0.82
CA THR A 51 -14.01 8.25 1.48
C THR A 51 -14.44 9.37 0.54
N THR A 52 -13.54 9.86 -0.34
CA THR A 52 -13.88 10.83 -1.38
C THR A 52 -14.95 10.28 -2.33
N LEU A 53 -14.82 9.02 -2.78
CA LEU A 53 -15.80 8.34 -3.61
C LEU A 53 -17.16 8.23 -2.91
N LEU A 54 -17.18 7.79 -1.65
CA LEU A 54 -18.44 7.61 -0.92
C LEU A 54 -19.19 8.93 -0.72
N HIS A 55 -18.46 9.99 -0.35
CA HIS A 55 -19.05 11.31 -0.17
C HIS A 55 -19.64 11.84 -1.49
N GLU A 56 -18.88 11.75 -2.59
CA GLU A 56 -19.36 12.19 -3.90
C GLU A 56 -20.56 11.36 -4.37
N LEU A 57 -20.54 10.04 -4.16
CA LEU A 57 -21.66 9.16 -4.47
C LEU A 57 -22.92 9.55 -3.70
N ALA A 58 -22.84 9.75 -2.38
CA ALA A 58 -23.99 10.15 -1.58
C ALA A 58 -24.54 11.51 -2.01
N HIS A 59 -23.67 12.51 -2.22
CA HIS A 59 -24.08 13.82 -2.71
C HIS A 59 -24.75 13.74 -4.08
N ARG A 60 -24.21 12.94 -5.01
CA ARG A 60 -24.77 12.74 -6.34
C ARG A 60 -26.17 12.12 -6.27
N LEU A 61 -26.34 11.03 -5.53
CA LEU A 61 -27.63 10.35 -5.37
C LEU A 61 -28.69 11.26 -4.72
N ASN A 62 -28.30 12.03 -3.70
CA ASN A 62 -29.21 12.97 -3.03
C ASN A 62 -29.60 14.13 -3.96
N LYS A 63 -28.66 14.64 -4.76
CA LYS A 63 -28.90 15.72 -5.72
C LYS A 63 -29.82 15.31 -6.86
N GLU A 64 -29.69 14.09 -7.36
CA GLU A 64 -30.61 13.52 -8.37
C GLU A 64 -32.01 13.29 -7.80
N GLY A 65 -32.11 13.11 -6.48
CA GLY A 65 -33.39 13.11 -5.76
C GLY A 65 -34.13 11.78 -5.78
N ASN A 66 -33.59 10.74 -6.40
CA ASN A 66 -34.20 9.40 -6.46
C ASN A 66 -34.03 8.62 -5.14
N TYR A 67 -33.00 8.94 -4.37
CA TYR A 67 -32.61 8.20 -3.16
C TYR A 67 -32.39 9.14 -1.96
N ILE A 68 -32.34 8.54 -0.78
CA ILE A 68 -31.77 9.13 0.44
C ILE A 68 -30.48 8.37 0.74
N SER A 69 -29.34 9.03 0.58
CA SER A 69 -28.03 8.43 0.76
C SER A 69 -27.24 9.10 1.87
N VAL A 70 -26.61 8.27 2.71
CA VAL A 70 -25.80 8.69 3.84
C VAL A 70 -24.54 7.83 3.91
N VAL A 71 -23.39 8.48 4.09
CA VAL A 71 -22.12 7.83 4.43
C VAL A 71 -21.91 7.94 5.93
N PHE A 72 -21.48 6.87 6.59
CA PHE A 72 -21.01 6.95 7.98
C PHE A 72 -19.95 5.89 8.26
N SER A 73 -19.02 6.20 9.17
CA SER A 73 -17.98 5.26 9.60
C SER A 73 -18.45 4.45 10.81
N VAL A 74 -18.04 3.18 10.86
CA VAL A 74 -18.25 2.29 12.01
C VAL A 74 -17.05 2.24 12.98
N GLU A 75 -15.97 2.97 12.70
CA GLU A 75 -14.69 2.95 13.44
C GLU A 75 -14.84 3.23 14.95
N SER A 76 -15.81 4.07 15.34
CA SER A 76 -16.07 4.36 16.76
C SER A 76 -16.42 3.12 17.59
N ALA A 77 -16.85 2.03 16.94
CA ALA A 77 -17.14 0.72 17.54
C ALA A 77 -16.00 -0.31 17.39
N GLY A 78 -14.86 0.07 16.81
CA GLY A 78 -13.72 -0.80 16.53
C GLY A 78 -12.70 -0.91 17.68
N TYR A 79 -13.09 -1.36 18.87
CA TYR A 79 -12.14 -1.68 19.95
C TYR A 79 -12.54 -2.98 20.70
N ARG A 80 -11.55 -3.74 21.19
CA ARG A 80 -11.73 -5.14 21.63
C ARG A 80 -12.67 -5.37 22.82
N SER A 81 -12.83 -4.39 23.71
CA SER A 81 -13.62 -4.53 24.93
C SER A 81 -15.06 -4.01 24.81
N ILE A 82 -15.51 -3.70 23.58
CA ILE A 82 -16.87 -3.19 23.35
C ILE A 82 -17.91 -4.30 23.45
N THR A 83 -19.04 -4.03 24.11
CA THR A 83 -20.20 -4.92 24.08
C THR A 83 -21.00 -4.73 22.79
N GLU A 84 -21.72 -5.76 22.35
CA GLU A 84 -22.60 -5.66 21.16
C GLU A 84 -23.61 -4.50 21.27
N GLU A 85 -24.20 -4.30 22.45
CA GLU A 85 -25.12 -3.18 22.70
C GLU A 85 -24.45 -1.82 22.50
N THR A 86 -23.25 -1.64 23.07
CA THR A 86 -22.49 -0.40 22.94
C THR A 86 -22.06 -0.18 21.49
N ALA A 87 -21.66 -1.25 20.78
CA ALA A 87 -21.31 -1.18 19.38
C ALA A 87 -22.49 -0.73 18.51
N ASN A 88 -23.66 -1.36 18.67
CA ASN A 88 -24.89 -0.95 17.98
C ASN A 88 -25.21 0.53 18.25
N PHE A 89 -25.16 0.96 19.52
CA PHE A 89 -25.42 2.35 19.87
C PHE A 89 -24.45 3.33 19.19
N LYS A 90 -23.15 3.03 19.19
CA LYS A 90 -22.13 3.89 18.55
C LYS A 90 -22.30 3.96 17.03
N ILE A 91 -22.55 2.82 16.38
CA ILE A 91 -22.79 2.74 14.93
C ILE A 91 -24.04 3.54 14.55
N ILE A 92 -25.14 3.37 15.29
CA ILE A 92 -26.38 4.11 15.07
C ILE A 92 -26.18 5.62 15.32
N SER A 93 -25.44 5.98 16.37
CA SER A 93 -25.13 7.38 16.68
C SER A 93 -24.29 8.02 15.58
N SER A 94 -23.33 7.29 15.01
CA SER A 94 -22.54 7.73 13.85
C SER A 94 -23.44 8.00 12.64
N LEU A 95 -24.35 7.08 12.31
CA LEU A 95 -25.35 7.28 11.25
C LEU A 95 -26.21 8.54 11.50
N TYR A 96 -26.77 8.68 12.70
CA TYR A 96 -27.60 9.83 13.06
C TYR A 96 -26.85 11.16 12.89
N GLN A 97 -25.61 11.23 13.38
CA GLN A 97 -24.77 12.42 13.25
C GLN A 97 -24.40 12.71 11.80
N ALA A 98 -24.08 11.68 11.02
CA ALA A 98 -23.72 11.81 9.61
C ALA A 98 -24.88 12.34 8.75
N CYS A 99 -26.14 12.12 9.13
CA CYS A 99 -27.29 12.68 8.42
C CYS A 99 -27.18 14.21 8.24
N ASN A 100 -26.58 14.92 9.20
CA ASN A 100 -26.35 16.36 9.12
C ASN A 100 -25.48 16.80 7.95
N LEU A 101 -24.63 15.91 7.43
CA LEU A 101 -23.72 16.21 6.33
C LEU A 101 -24.35 15.95 4.95
N PHE A 102 -25.36 15.08 4.88
CA PHE A 102 -25.82 14.53 3.60
C PHE A 102 -27.28 14.83 3.28
N ILE A 103 -28.15 14.96 4.30
CA ILE A 103 -29.60 15.00 4.10
C ILE A 103 -30.30 16.04 4.99
N ASP A 104 -31.41 16.59 4.49
CA ASP A 104 -32.22 17.55 5.24
C ASP A 104 -32.83 16.93 6.50
N LYS A 105 -33.02 17.76 7.54
CA LYS A 105 -33.58 17.36 8.84
C LYS A 105 -34.89 16.59 8.77
N GLN A 106 -35.73 16.85 7.76
CA GLN A 106 -37.00 16.14 7.57
C GLN A 106 -36.84 14.65 7.24
N PHE A 107 -35.65 14.22 6.77
CA PHE A 107 -35.35 12.84 6.43
C PHE A 107 -34.56 12.11 7.53
N TRP A 108 -34.28 12.77 8.65
CA TRP A 108 -33.46 12.19 9.70
C TRP A 108 -34.20 11.06 10.44
N PRO A 109 -33.46 10.01 10.85
CA PRO A 109 -34.00 9.02 11.76
C PRO A 109 -34.24 9.62 13.16
N LYS A 110 -34.99 8.89 13.99
CA LYS A 110 -35.18 9.27 15.40
C LYS A 110 -33.84 9.26 16.14
N ILE A 111 -33.64 10.21 17.05
CA ILE A 111 -32.43 10.25 17.89
C ILE A 111 -32.25 8.93 18.66
N PRO A 112 -31.05 8.31 18.60
CA PRO A 112 -30.81 7.08 19.35
C PRO A 112 -30.69 7.34 20.85
N LYS A 113 -31.08 6.35 21.66
CA LYS A 113 -30.99 6.40 23.12
C LYS A 113 -30.29 5.15 23.65
N LEU A 114 -29.28 5.33 24.49
CA LEU A 114 -28.53 4.25 25.12
C LEU A 114 -29.44 3.47 26.11
N GLY A 115 -29.24 2.16 26.23
CA GLY A 115 -29.98 1.30 27.17
C GLY A 115 -31.37 0.83 26.67
N GLN A 116 -31.76 1.17 25.44
CA GLN A 116 -33.01 0.69 24.85
C GLN A 116 -32.88 -0.66 24.13
N GLY A 117 -31.70 -1.31 24.18
CA GLY A 117 -31.46 -2.57 23.47
C GLY A 117 -31.68 -2.48 21.94
N VAL A 118 -31.49 -1.30 21.36
CA VAL A 118 -31.80 -1.06 19.94
C VAL A 118 -30.75 -1.72 19.06
N SER A 119 -31.17 -2.73 18.30
CA SER A 119 -30.35 -3.32 17.24
C SER A 119 -30.20 -2.35 16.06
N LEU A 120 -29.09 -2.43 15.33
CA LEU A 120 -28.89 -1.71 14.07
C LEU A 120 -30.02 -2.05 13.07
N GLN A 121 -30.41 -3.32 13.01
CA GLN A 121 -31.50 -3.78 12.14
C GLN A 121 -32.81 -3.03 12.42
N ASP A 122 -33.26 -2.99 13.68
CA ASP A 122 -34.53 -2.36 14.05
C ASP A 122 -34.52 -0.86 13.83
N TYR A 123 -33.38 -0.22 14.06
CA TYR A 123 -33.22 1.21 13.81
C TYR A 123 -33.35 1.53 12.32
N LEU A 124 -32.66 0.79 11.46
CA LEU A 124 -32.73 0.95 10.00
C LEU A 124 -34.13 0.61 9.46
N ASN A 125 -34.80 -0.40 10.03
CA ASN A 125 -36.18 -0.74 9.70
C ASN A 125 -37.12 0.46 9.94
N LYS A 126 -37.10 0.98 11.18
CA LYS A 126 -37.95 2.11 11.60
C LYS A 126 -37.66 3.37 10.79
N TRP A 127 -36.40 3.62 10.45
CA TRP A 127 -36.03 4.75 9.63
C TRP A 127 -36.57 4.61 8.19
N THR A 128 -36.31 3.48 7.53
CA THR A 128 -36.74 3.26 6.14
C THR A 128 -38.26 3.33 6.01
N LEU A 129 -39.01 2.75 6.96
CA LEU A 129 -40.47 2.81 7.00
C LEU A 129 -41.03 4.24 7.13
N SER A 130 -40.25 5.17 7.70
CA SER A 130 -40.69 6.57 7.84
C SER A 130 -40.48 7.42 6.58
N LEU A 131 -39.81 6.86 5.56
CA LEU A 131 -39.41 7.56 4.35
C LEU A 131 -40.23 7.11 3.14
N LYS A 132 -40.49 8.05 2.22
CA LYS A 132 -41.12 7.76 0.92
C LYS A 132 -40.11 7.32 -0.14
N LYS A 133 -38.83 7.68 0.01
CA LYS A 133 -37.75 7.37 -0.92
C LYS A 133 -36.90 6.22 -0.38
N HIS A 134 -36.31 5.45 -1.28
CA HIS A 134 -35.42 4.36 -0.93
C HIS A 134 -34.09 4.86 -0.36
N VAL A 135 -33.56 4.12 0.62
CA VAL A 135 -32.32 4.47 1.31
C VAL A 135 -31.14 3.70 0.71
N VAL A 136 -30.08 4.44 0.34
CA VAL A 136 -28.79 3.88 -0.10
C VAL A 136 -27.74 4.19 0.98
N LEU A 137 -27.30 3.16 1.70
CA LEU A 137 -26.47 3.33 2.88
C LEU A 137 -25.02 2.92 2.60
N LEU A 138 -24.07 3.80 2.91
CA LEU A 138 -22.65 3.61 2.63
C LEU A 138 -21.87 3.53 3.95
N LEU A 139 -21.45 2.32 4.34
CA LEU A 139 -20.73 2.07 5.59
C LEU A 139 -19.23 2.08 5.32
N ASP A 140 -18.53 3.08 5.82
CA ASP A 140 -17.06 3.17 5.73
C ASP A 140 -16.38 2.42 6.88
N GLU A 141 -15.16 1.98 6.63
CA GLU A 141 -14.26 1.32 7.60
C GLU A 141 -14.87 0.11 8.29
N ILE A 142 -15.56 -0.75 7.56
CA ILE A 142 -16.12 -2.01 8.10
C ILE A 142 -15.02 -2.92 8.69
N ASP A 143 -13.78 -2.77 8.22
CA ASP A 143 -12.62 -3.51 8.69
C ASP A 143 -12.08 -3.07 10.05
N SER A 144 -12.64 -2.00 10.63
CA SER A 144 -12.31 -1.53 11.98
C SER A 144 -12.97 -2.38 13.08
N LEU A 145 -14.08 -3.07 12.77
CA LEU A 145 -14.83 -3.87 13.74
C LEU A 145 -14.11 -5.18 14.07
N TYR A 146 -14.06 -5.50 15.37
CA TYR A 146 -13.52 -6.76 15.87
C TYR A 146 -14.54 -7.90 15.75
N ASP A 147 -14.00 -9.12 15.63
CA ASP A 147 -14.66 -10.36 15.18
C ASP A 147 -16.16 -10.48 15.55
N ASP A 148 -16.51 -10.53 16.84
CA ASP A 148 -17.91 -10.75 17.26
C ASP A 148 -18.86 -9.60 16.87
N VAL A 149 -18.39 -8.35 16.98
CA VAL A 149 -19.16 -7.16 16.60
C VAL A 149 -19.37 -7.13 15.09
N LEU A 150 -18.32 -7.42 14.31
CA LEU A 150 -18.41 -7.51 12.86
C LEU A 150 -19.43 -8.58 12.45
N VAL A 151 -19.36 -9.77 13.04
CA VAL A 151 -20.30 -10.87 12.76
C VAL A 151 -21.73 -10.48 13.14
N SER A 152 -21.95 -9.84 14.29
CA SER A 152 -23.28 -9.35 14.68
C SER A 152 -23.83 -8.36 13.65
N VAL A 153 -23.05 -7.32 13.30
CA VAL A 153 -23.46 -6.31 12.30
C VAL A 153 -23.83 -6.96 10.97
N LEU A 154 -22.98 -7.86 10.44
CA LEU A 154 -23.27 -8.54 9.16
C LEU A 154 -24.53 -9.41 9.22
N ARG A 155 -24.80 -10.09 10.35
CA ARG A 155 -26.03 -10.87 10.55
C ARG A 155 -27.27 -9.99 10.61
N GLN A 156 -27.20 -8.86 11.31
CA GLN A 156 -28.28 -7.87 11.38
C GLN A 156 -28.62 -7.31 9.99
N LEU A 157 -27.60 -6.94 9.19
CA LEU A 157 -27.79 -6.50 7.79
C LEU A 157 -28.39 -7.59 6.91
N ARG A 158 -27.94 -8.85 7.07
CA ARG A 158 -28.48 -10.00 6.34
C ARG A 158 -29.95 -10.28 6.69
N ASN A 159 -30.31 -10.17 7.96
CA ASN A 159 -31.68 -10.39 8.38
C ASN A 159 -32.63 -9.31 7.82
N GLY A 160 -32.21 -8.04 7.86
CA GLY A 160 -32.98 -6.94 7.26
C GLY A 160 -33.12 -7.01 5.73
N PHE A 161 -32.23 -7.71 5.03
CA PHE A 161 -32.21 -7.80 3.57
C PHE A 161 -33.53 -8.27 2.93
N GLN A 162 -34.34 -9.07 3.64
CA GLN A 162 -35.64 -9.54 3.17
C GLN A 162 -36.71 -8.44 3.12
N GLY A 163 -36.53 -7.35 3.88
CA GLY A 163 -37.48 -6.23 3.95
C GLY A 163 -37.29 -5.16 2.87
N ARG A 164 -36.33 -5.32 1.98
CA ARG A 164 -35.98 -4.31 0.96
C ARG A 164 -37.01 -4.27 -0.18
N PRO A 165 -37.17 -3.13 -0.87
CA PRO A 165 -36.56 -1.82 -0.58
C PRO A 165 -37.42 -0.94 0.35
N LYS A 166 -38.54 -1.46 0.88
CA LYS A 166 -39.58 -0.68 1.58
C LYS A 166 -39.37 -0.61 3.10
N GLN A 167 -38.94 -1.71 3.71
CA GLN A 167 -38.82 -1.83 5.16
C GLN A 167 -37.35 -1.85 5.62
N PHE A 168 -36.39 -1.82 4.69
CA PHE A 168 -34.96 -1.79 4.96
C PHE A 168 -34.22 -1.11 3.78
N PRO A 169 -33.01 -0.55 3.96
CA PRO A 169 -32.30 0.14 2.89
C PRO A 169 -32.24 -0.66 1.59
N SER A 170 -32.58 -0.03 0.45
CA SER A 170 -32.61 -0.72 -0.85
C SER A 170 -31.23 -1.23 -1.22
N THR A 171 -30.19 -0.47 -0.89
CA THR A 171 -28.80 -0.80 -1.16
C THR A 171 -27.93 -0.48 0.04
N ILE A 172 -27.01 -1.39 0.35
CA ILE A 172 -25.93 -1.18 1.31
C ILE A 172 -24.60 -1.46 0.61
N ALA A 173 -23.68 -0.49 0.70
CA ALA A 173 -22.28 -0.67 0.36
C ALA A 173 -21.46 -0.79 1.65
N LEU A 174 -20.72 -1.89 1.79
CA LEU A 174 -19.71 -2.01 2.85
C LEU A 174 -18.35 -1.66 2.28
N VAL A 175 -17.64 -0.74 2.93
CA VAL A 175 -16.36 -0.23 2.46
C VAL A 175 -15.27 -0.52 3.48
N GLY A 176 -14.13 -1.00 3.01
CA GLY A 176 -12.99 -1.29 3.87
C GLY A 176 -11.72 -1.62 3.08
N LEU A 177 -10.74 -2.17 3.78
CA LEU A 177 -9.47 -2.56 3.16
C LEU A 177 -9.51 -3.88 2.39
N ARG A 178 -10.51 -4.73 2.63
CA ARG A 178 -10.57 -6.09 2.09
C ARG A 178 -11.99 -6.51 1.75
N ASP A 179 -12.11 -7.56 0.95
CA ASP A 179 -13.38 -8.22 0.70
C ASP A 179 -13.93 -8.87 1.99
N VAL A 180 -15.22 -8.63 2.27
CA VAL A 180 -15.94 -9.20 3.43
C VAL A 180 -15.91 -10.73 3.51
N ARG A 181 -15.66 -11.42 2.40
CA ARG A 181 -15.47 -12.88 2.34
C ARG A 181 -14.24 -13.35 3.12
N GLU A 182 -13.21 -12.51 3.21
CA GLU A 182 -11.96 -12.86 3.88
C GLU A 182 -12.05 -12.86 5.41
N TYR A 183 -13.05 -12.17 6.00
CA TYR A 183 -13.23 -12.16 7.46
C TYR A 183 -13.58 -13.54 8.03
N LYS A 184 -13.98 -14.51 7.20
CA LYS A 184 -14.18 -15.91 7.62
C LYS A 184 -12.95 -16.51 8.31
N LEU A 185 -11.75 -16.17 7.85
CA LEU A 185 -10.51 -16.85 8.25
C LEU A 185 -9.99 -16.42 9.63
N LYS A 186 -10.43 -15.27 10.17
CA LYS A 186 -10.00 -14.78 11.48
C LYS A 186 -10.87 -15.27 12.63
N VAL A 187 -12.17 -15.43 12.38
CA VAL A 187 -13.16 -15.67 13.44
C VAL A 187 -13.11 -17.12 13.96
N ARG A 188 -12.66 -18.09 13.14
CA ARG A 188 -12.54 -19.52 13.57
C ARG A 188 -11.36 -20.23 12.88
N PRO A 189 -10.17 -20.26 13.50
CA PRO A 189 -9.01 -20.99 12.96
C PRO A 189 -9.15 -22.52 13.02
N ASP A 190 -9.84 -23.06 14.03
CA ASP A 190 -9.77 -24.50 14.38
C ASP A 190 -11.03 -25.34 14.07
N GLU A 191 -12.11 -24.73 13.58
CA GLU A 191 -13.28 -25.50 13.16
C GLU A 191 -13.23 -25.73 11.65
N ALA A 192 -12.90 -26.97 11.26
CA ALA A 192 -13.20 -27.50 9.93
C ALA A 192 -14.65 -27.15 9.60
N SER A 193 -14.83 -26.19 8.70
CA SER A 193 -16.10 -25.50 8.47
C SER A 193 -17.15 -26.45 7.91
N LEU A 194 -17.93 -27.07 8.79
CA LEU A 194 -19.22 -27.64 8.45
C LEU A 194 -20.16 -26.49 8.04
N GLY A 195 -20.17 -26.17 6.75
CA GLY A 195 -21.36 -25.68 6.03
C GLY A 195 -21.85 -24.24 6.20
N SER A 196 -21.20 -23.32 6.95
CA SER A 196 -21.71 -21.94 7.03
C SER A 196 -21.07 -20.98 6.01
N GLY A 197 -21.87 -20.52 5.04
CA GLY A 197 -21.50 -19.48 4.07
C GLY A 197 -21.14 -18.14 4.76
N SER A 198 -20.59 -17.17 4.01
CA SER A 198 -20.30 -15.83 4.57
C SER A 198 -21.56 -15.27 5.22
N PRO A 199 -21.49 -14.66 6.43
CA PRO A 199 -22.66 -14.01 7.02
C PRO A 199 -23.20 -12.89 6.11
N PHE A 200 -22.42 -12.43 5.13
CA PHE A 200 -22.81 -11.48 4.09
C PHE A 200 -22.88 -12.10 2.68
N ASN A 201 -23.43 -13.31 2.54
CA ASN A 201 -23.65 -13.97 1.23
C ASN A 201 -24.81 -13.35 0.41
N ILE A 202 -25.19 -12.12 0.70
CA ILE A 202 -26.27 -11.36 0.04
C ILE A 202 -25.74 -10.25 -0.87
N LYS A 203 -24.41 -10.21 -1.06
CA LYS A 203 -23.76 -9.24 -1.92
C LYS A 203 -23.66 -9.73 -3.37
N ALA A 204 -23.83 -8.81 -4.32
CA ALA A 204 -23.71 -9.10 -5.73
C ALA A 204 -22.27 -9.02 -6.24
N LYS A 205 -21.51 -8.01 -5.80
CA LYS A 205 -20.18 -7.72 -6.36
C LYS A 205 -19.22 -7.14 -5.32
N SER A 206 -17.94 -7.39 -5.55
CA SER A 206 -16.83 -6.74 -4.86
C SER A 206 -16.12 -5.83 -5.87
N ILE A 207 -16.03 -4.53 -5.57
CA ILE A 207 -15.42 -3.51 -6.41
C ILE A 207 -14.06 -3.17 -5.80
N LEU A 208 -13.00 -3.24 -6.60
CA LEU A 208 -11.65 -2.81 -6.23
C LEU A 208 -11.42 -1.40 -6.77
N LEU A 209 -11.07 -0.43 -5.92
CA LEU A 209 -10.55 0.86 -6.41
C LEU A 209 -9.06 0.72 -6.68
N GLY A 210 -8.70 0.84 -7.97
CA GLY A 210 -7.34 0.67 -8.46
C GLY A 210 -6.52 1.95 -8.41
N THR A 211 -5.36 1.89 -9.06
CA THR A 211 -4.47 3.03 -9.29
C THR A 211 -4.91 3.84 -10.50
N TRP A 212 -4.41 5.07 -10.62
CA TRP A 212 -4.64 5.93 -11.77
C TRP A 212 -3.70 5.60 -12.92
N THR A 213 -4.25 5.66 -14.13
CA THR A 213 -3.51 5.61 -15.39
C THR A 213 -2.69 6.88 -15.62
N LYS A 214 -1.77 6.85 -16.59
CA LYS A 214 -1.00 8.04 -16.97
C LYS A 214 -1.90 9.16 -17.50
N GLU A 215 -2.95 8.79 -18.20
CA GLU A 215 -3.96 9.69 -18.76
C GLU A 215 -4.72 10.40 -17.63
N GLU A 216 -5.12 9.66 -16.59
CA GLU A 216 -5.76 10.20 -15.40
C GLU A 216 -4.83 11.14 -14.61
N ILE A 217 -3.54 10.79 -14.44
CA ILE A 217 -2.57 11.68 -13.81
C ILE A 217 -2.38 12.96 -14.64
N THR A 218 -2.33 12.83 -15.97
CA THR A 218 -2.23 13.97 -16.89
C THR A 218 -3.45 14.89 -16.74
N GLU A 219 -4.65 14.31 -16.67
CA GLU A 219 -5.89 15.05 -16.44
C GLU A 219 -5.86 15.80 -15.10
N LEU A 220 -5.43 15.14 -14.03
CA LEU A 220 -5.27 15.75 -12.70
C LEU A 220 -4.33 16.96 -12.76
N TYR A 221 -3.13 16.79 -13.32
CA TYR A 221 -2.12 17.86 -13.39
C TYR A 221 -2.50 18.97 -14.37
N SER A 222 -3.31 18.67 -15.39
CA SER A 222 -3.86 19.70 -16.27
C SER A 222 -4.73 20.71 -15.53
N GLN A 223 -5.37 20.31 -14.41
CA GLN A 223 -6.13 21.22 -13.58
C GLN A 223 -5.23 22.26 -12.90
N HIS A 224 -4.08 21.81 -12.40
CA HIS A 224 -3.06 22.70 -11.84
C HIS A 224 -2.52 23.64 -12.91
N THR A 225 -2.14 23.11 -14.08
CA THR A 225 -1.65 23.93 -15.19
C THR A 225 -2.66 24.98 -15.65
N LYS A 226 -3.95 24.66 -15.68
CA LYS A 226 -5.01 25.64 -16.00
C LYS A 226 -5.12 26.77 -14.96
N ASP A 227 -4.89 26.46 -13.68
CA ASP A 227 -5.02 27.43 -12.59
C ASP A 227 -3.76 28.30 -12.42
N THR A 228 -2.57 27.75 -12.68
CA THR A 228 -1.28 28.38 -12.33
C THR A 228 -0.38 28.72 -13.53
N GLY A 229 -0.63 28.10 -14.69
CA GLY A 229 0.28 28.14 -15.85
C GLY A 229 1.52 27.25 -15.72
N GLN A 230 1.77 26.65 -14.56
CA GLN A 230 2.92 25.75 -14.36
C GLN A 230 2.61 24.36 -14.96
N ILE A 231 3.48 23.91 -15.87
CA ILE A 231 3.24 22.71 -16.68
C ILE A 231 3.96 21.49 -16.07
N PHE A 232 3.21 20.42 -15.83
CA PHE A 232 3.75 19.07 -15.70
C PHE A 232 3.88 18.48 -17.11
N SER A 233 5.11 18.44 -17.64
CA SER A 233 5.34 17.89 -18.99
C SER A 233 5.08 16.38 -19.03
N LYS A 234 4.93 15.82 -20.25
CA LYS A 234 4.74 14.37 -20.43
C LYS A 234 5.85 13.54 -19.76
N GLU A 235 7.10 13.97 -19.90
CA GLU A 235 8.27 13.32 -19.27
C GLU A 235 8.15 13.31 -17.74
N ILE A 236 7.65 14.39 -17.13
CA ILE A 236 7.42 14.47 -15.69
C ILE A 236 6.27 13.54 -15.27
N VAL A 237 5.17 13.51 -16.01
CA VAL A 237 4.05 12.59 -15.74
C VAL A 237 4.50 11.13 -15.83
N ASP A 238 5.26 10.79 -16.88
CA ASP A 238 5.79 9.45 -17.09
C ASP A 238 6.66 9.01 -15.90
N ARG A 239 7.57 9.89 -15.45
CA ARG A 239 8.42 9.60 -14.29
C ARG A 239 7.63 9.47 -13.00
N ILE A 240 6.65 10.34 -12.74
CA ILE A 240 5.82 10.24 -11.54
C ILE A 240 4.97 8.96 -11.57
N TYR A 241 4.48 8.53 -12.72
CA TYR A 241 3.77 7.25 -12.85
C TYR A 241 4.69 6.06 -12.51
N GLU A 242 5.93 6.05 -12.99
CA GLU A 242 6.91 5.00 -12.64
C GLU A 242 7.19 4.96 -11.12
N LEU A 243 7.37 6.14 -10.52
CA LEU A 243 7.63 6.28 -9.09
C LEU A 243 6.49 5.75 -8.23
N THR A 244 5.25 6.04 -8.63
CA THR A 244 4.05 5.86 -7.80
C THR A 244 3.20 4.67 -8.19
N GLY A 245 3.37 4.13 -9.40
CA GLY A 245 2.47 3.14 -10.00
C GLY A 245 1.04 3.65 -10.16
N GLY A 246 0.85 4.97 -10.15
CA GLY A 246 -0.47 5.61 -10.16
C GLY A 246 -1.21 5.59 -8.83
N GLN A 247 -0.56 5.23 -7.71
CA GLN A 247 -1.22 5.22 -6.42
C GLN A 247 -1.68 6.65 -6.03
N PRO A 248 -2.99 6.89 -5.79
CA PRO A 248 -3.56 8.24 -5.72
C PRO A 248 -2.89 9.18 -4.70
N TRP A 249 -2.53 8.66 -3.52
CA TRP A 249 -1.87 9.46 -2.50
C TRP A 249 -0.44 9.81 -2.88
N LEU A 250 0.37 8.86 -3.37
CA LEU A 250 1.74 9.09 -3.79
C LEU A 250 1.82 10.08 -4.95
N VAL A 251 0.87 10.00 -5.90
CA VAL A 251 0.75 10.98 -6.98
C VAL A 251 0.53 12.39 -6.41
N ASN A 252 -0.43 12.55 -5.51
CA ASN A 252 -0.68 13.84 -4.86
C ASN A 252 0.48 14.29 -3.96
N ALA A 253 1.13 13.37 -3.26
CA ALA A 253 2.23 13.66 -2.34
C ALA A 253 3.46 14.16 -3.11
N ILE A 254 3.82 13.51 -4.22
CA ILE A 254 4.89 13.98 -5.10
C ILE A 254 4.53 15.35 -5.67
N ALA A 255 3.32 15.55 -6.18
CA ALA A 255 2.91 16.83 -6.74
C ALA A 255 2.91 17.95 -5.68
N ASN A 256 2.44 17.66 -4.47
CA ASN A 256 2.48 18.61 -3.35
C ASN A 256 3.92 18.93 -2.94
N GLU A 257 4.78 17.94 -2.80
CA GLU A 257 6.20 18.12 -2.47
C GLU A 257 6.90 19.00 -3.51
N ILE A 258 6.66 18.74 -4.80
CA ILE A 258 7.24 19.54 -5.90
C ILE A 258 6.74 20.99 -5.82
N VAL A 259 5.42 21.19 -5.81
CA VAL A 259 4.82 22.52 -5.99
C VAL A 259 4.93 23.37 -4.74
N PHE A 260 4.66 22.79 -3.58
CA PHE A 260 4.57 23.49 -2.31
C PHE A 260 5.91 23.49 -1.58
N GLU A 261 6.49 22.32 -1.29
CA GLU A 261 7.68 22.23 -0.42
C GLU A 261 8.97 22.68 -1.14
N ILE A 262 9.22 22.18 -2.36
CA ILE A 262 10.48 22.46 -3.09
C ILE A 262 10.39 23.81 -3.81
N LEU A 263 9.29 24.06 -4.52
CA LEU A 263 9.14 25.26 -5.34
C LEU A 263 8.51 26.44 -4.61
N ASN A 264 8.02 26.27 -3.37
CA ASN A 264 7.38 27.33 -2.57
C ASN A 264 6.29 28.07 -3.36
N GLU A 265 5.48 27.32 -4.11
CA GLU A 265 4.42 27.81 -4.98
C GLU A 265 4.88 28.84 -6.04
N ASN A 266 6.18 28.88 -6.36
CA ASN A 266 6.71 29.72 -7.41
C ASN A 266 6.47 29.08 -8.79
N TYR A 267 5.33 29.42 -9.38
CA TYR A 267 4.85 28.86 -10.65
C TYR A 267 5.67 29.26 -11.88
N THR A 268 6.57 30.23 -11.79
CA THR A 268 7.45 30.60 -12.91
C THR A 268 8.61 29.62 -13.08
N LYS A 269 8.90 28.80 -12.06
CA LYS A 269 9.94 27.77 -12.13
C LYS A 269 9.42 26.54 -12.88
N LYS A 270 10.22 26.04 -13.82
CA LYS A 270 9.93 24.80 -14.55
C LYS A 270 10.13 23.58 -13.64
N ILE A 271 9.20 22.63 -13.70
CA ILE A 271 9.36 21.33 -13.04
C ILE A 271 10.32 20.47 -13.88
N THR A 272 11.41 20.01 -13.27
CA THR A 272 12.46 19.21 -13.91
C THR A 272 12.55 17.82 -13.28
N LEU A 273 13.15 16.86 -13.98
CA LEU A 273 13.38 15.51 -13.43
C LEU A 273 14.20 15.53 -12.13
N ALA A 274 15.14 16.47 -11.99
CA ALA A 274 15.92 16.62 -10.76
C ALA A 274 15.02 16.97 -9.55
N ILE A 275 14.03 17.85 -9.75
CA ILE A 275 13.05 18.21 -8.71
C ILE A 275 12.15 17.01 -8.37
N VAL A 276 11.78 16.21 -9.37
CA VAL A 276 10.97 14.98 -9.15
C VAL A 276 11.75 13.97 -8.30
N GLU A 277 13.04 13.74 -8.61
CA GLU A 277 13.88 12.86 -7.80
C GLU A 277 14.12 13.41 -6.39
N GLU A 278 14.29 14.73 -6.24
CA GLU A 278 14.36 15.36 -4.91
C GLU A 278 13.08 15.14 -4.11
N ALA A 279 11.91 15.32 -4.73
CA ALA A 279 10.63 15.06 -4.09
C ALA A 279 10.46 13.61 -3.65
N LYS A 280 10.88 12.66 -4.49
CA LYS A 280 10.93 11.23 -4.16
C LYS A 280 11.78 10.98 -2.91
N GLU A 281 12.99 11.52 -2.87
CA GLU A 281 13.90 11.35 -1.72
C GLU A 281 13.32 11.95 -0.43
N ASN A 282 12.66 13.10 -0.51
CA ASN A 282 12.02 13.73 0.65
C ASN A 282 10.88 12.87 1.21
N ILE A 283 10.00 12.33 0.36
CA ILE A 283 8.92 11.43 0.79
C ILE A 283 9.48 10.17 1.46
N ILE A 284 10.52 9.57 0.88
CA ILE A 284 11.14 8.36 1.43
C ILE A 284 11.79 8.63 2.80
N LYS A 285 12.36 9.83 3.00
CA LYS A 285 12.97 10.22 4.28
C LYS A 285 11.94 10.56 5.34
N ARG A 286 10.85 11.26 4.98
CA ARG A 286 9.85 11.78 5.94
C ARG A 286 9.06 10.67 6.66
N ARG A 287 8.96 9.47 6.08
CA ARG A 287 8.16 8.35 6.61
C ARG A 287 6.76 8.78 6.99
N ASP A 288 6.01 9.29 6.01
CA ASP A 288 4.62 9.69 6.23
C ASP A 288 3.79 8.54 6.82
N THR A 289 2.80 8.86 7.66
CA THR A 289 1.95 7.88 8.39
C THR A 289 1.32 6.81 7.50
N HIS A 290 1.06 7.12 6.22
CA HIS A 290 0.62 6.14 5.24
C HIS A 290 1.61 4.99 5.06
N LEU A 291 2.90 5.34 4.98
CA LEU A 291 3.99 4.38 4.86
C LEU A 291 4.09 3.55 6.14
N ASP A 292 3.97 4.15 7.33
CA ASP A 292 3.95 3.39 8.60
C ASP A 292 2.84 2.34 8.64
N SER A 293 1.65 2.68 8.14
CA SER A 293 0.58 1.71 8.05
C SER A 293 0.91 0.55 7.09
N LEU A 294 1.66 0.79 6.01
CA LEU A 294 2.13 -0.26 5.12
C LEU A 294 3.14 -1.17 5.84
N ILE A 295 4.02 -0.56 6.64
CA ILE A 295 5.05 -1.24 7.44
C ILE A 295 4.42 -2.24 8.40
N ASP A 296 3.34 -1.87 9.10
CA ASP A 296 2.68 -2.79 10.02
C ASP A 296 2.10 -4.03 9.30
N LYS A 297 1.71 -3.90 8.03
CA LYS A 297 1.25 -5.04 7.23
C LYS A 297 2.38 -5.99 6.83
N LEU A 298 3.62 -5.52 6.75
CA LEU A 298 4.78 -6.37 6.47
C LEU A 298 5.04 -7.42 7.56
N LYS A 299 4.52 -7.22 8.78
CA LYS A 299 4.62 -8.18 9.89
C LYS A 299 3.64 -9.35 9.76
N GLU A 300 2.60 -9.22 8.93
CA GLU A 300 1.60 -10.28 8.78
C GLU A 300 2.19 -11.49 8.03
N PRO A 301 2.05 -12.74 8.52
CA PRO A 301 2.69 -13.91 7.90
C PRO A 301 2.37 -14.10 6.41
N LYS A 302 1.14 -13.75 6.02
CA LYS A 302 0.67 -13.80 4.63
C LYS A 302 1.44 -12.84 3.72
N VAL A 303 1.68 -11.61 4.20
CA VAL A 303 2.42 -10.57 3.45
C VAL A 303 3.90 -10.89 3.44
N ASN A 304 4.45 -11.27 4.59
CA ASN A 304 5.85 -11.64 4.76
C ASN A 304 6.28 -12.70 3.74
N LYS A 305 5.49 -13.77 3.58
CA LYS A 305 5.78 -14.85 2.62
C LYS A 305 5.91 -14.33 1.18
N ILE A 306 4.99 -13.45 0.77
CA ILE A 306 4.98 -12.89 -0.59
C ILE A 306 6.15 -11.92 -0.79
N VAL A 307 6.33 -10.99 0.13
CA VAL A 307 7.40 -9.98 0.06
C VAL A 307 8.78 -10.64 0.10
N THR A 308 8.97 -11.68 0.91
CA THR A 308 10.20 -12.49 0.95
C THR A 308 10.55 -13.08 -0.41
N ALA A 309 9.60 -13.75 -1.05
CA ALA A 309 9.82 -14.35 -2.37
C ALA A 309 10.09 -13.31 -3.46
N VAL A 310 9.43 -12.13 -3.40
CA VAL A 310 9.73 -11.01 -4.31
C VAL A 310 11.16 -10.49 -4.09
N ILE A 311 11.59 -10.29 -2.84
CA ILE A 311 12.94 -9.82 -2.52
C ILE A 311 14.03 -10.82 -2.95
N ASN A 312 13.73 -12.11 -2.94
CA ASN A 312 14.65 -13.17 -3.33
C ASN A 312 14.68 -13.41 -4.85
N GLY A 313 13.78 -12.79 -5.62
CA GLY A 313 13.66 -13.03 -7.06
C GLY A 313 13.15 -14.44 -7.38
N ASP A 314 12.43 -15.07 -6.46
CA ASP A 314 11.88 -16.41 -6.64
C ASP A 314 10.75 -16.38 -7.69
N LEU A 315 10.79 -17.31 -8.65
CA LEU A 315 9.62 -17.59 -9.49
C LEU A 315 8.56 -18.24 -8.60
N MET A 316 7.55 -17.48 -8.21
CA MET A 316 6.43 -18.02 -7.46
C MET A 316 5.69 -19.04 -8.33
N ASP A 317 5.61 -20.29 -7.88
CA ASP A 317 4.79 -21.32 -8.53
C ASP A 317 3.31 -20.87 -8.45
N PHE A 318 2.72 -20.66 -9.63
CA PHE A 318 1.37 -20.10 -9.78
C PHE A 318 0.27 -21.14 -9.58
N ASN A 319 0.60 -22.38 -9.21
CA ASN A 319 -0.35 -23.49 -9.13
C ASN A 319 -1.21 -23.57 -7.87
N THR A 320 -1.50 -22.44 -7.20
CA THR A 320 -2.61 -22.43 -6.26
C THR A 320 -3.20 -21.03 -6.19
N TYR A 321 -4.53 -20.96 -6.16
CA TYR A 321 -5.30 -19.80 -5.75
C TYR A 321 -4.78 -19.29 -4.41
N ASN A 322 -3.75 -18.45 -4.45
CA ASN A 322 -3.02 -18.03 -3.27
C ASN A 322 -3.69 -16.77 -2.76
N ASP A 323 -4.62 -16.93 -1.82
CA ASP A 323 -5.27 -15.83 -1.10
C ASP A 323 -4.25 -14.79 -0.62
N ASN A 324 -3.00 -15.17 -0.33
CA ASN A 324 -1.95 -14.23 0.07
C ASN A 324 -1.53 -13.26 -1.05
N ILE A 325 -1.53 -13.68 -2.32
CA ILE A 325 -1.22 -12.81 -3.45
C ILE A 325 -2.35 -11.82 -3.67
N LEU A 326 -3.59 -12.30 -3.68
CA LEU A 326 -4.77 -11.43 -3.77
C LEU A 326 -4.77 -10.43 -2.62
N TYR A 327 -4.51 -10.90 -1.42
CA TYR A 327 -4.40 -10.06 -0.24
C TYR A 327 -3.30 -8.99 -0.36
N CYS A 328 -2.11 -9.33 -0.88
CA CYS A 328 -1.06 -8.33 -1.10
C CYS A 328 -1.39 -7.33 -2.22
N ARG A 329 -2.19 -7.73 -3.22
CA ARG A 329 -2.70 -6.82 -4.26
C ARG A 329 -3.75 -5.87 -3.71
N ASP A 330 -4.68 -6.36 -2.90
CA ASP A 330 -5.70 -5.55 -2.24
C ASP A 330 -5.09 -4.52 -1.27
N LEU A 331 -3.92 -4.84 -0.70
CA LEU A 331 -3.12 -3.88 0.08
C LEU A 331 -2.31 -2.89 -0.78
N GLY A 332 -2.21 -3.12 -2.10
CA GLY A 332 -1.40 -2.31 -3.01
C GLY A 332 0.11 -2.49 -2.83
N ILE A 333 0.56 -3.57 -2.17
CA ILE A 333 1.98 -3.86 -1.93
C ILE A 333 2.66 -4.38 -3.20
N ILE A 334 1.93 -5.21 -3.96
CA ILE A 334 2.43 -5.82 -5.20
C ILE A 334 1.60 -5.41 -6.41
N SER A 335 2.17 -5.61 -7.60
CA SER A 335 1.52 -5.33 -8.87
C SER A 335 0.23 -6.11 -9.07
N GLU A 336 -0.77 -5.44 -9.65
CA GLU A 336 -2.04 -6.07 -10.05
C GLU A 336 -1.82 -7.11 -11.16
N THR A 337 -0.90 -6.82 -12.08
CA THR A 337 -0.58 -7.68 -13.23
C THR A 337 0.66 -8.54 -12.99
N LYS A 338 0.82 -9.57 -13.83
CA LYS A 338 2.05 -10.38 -13.88
C LYS A 338 3.17 -9.60 -14.60
N PRO A 339 4.44 -9.83 -14.27
CA PRO A 339 4.92 -10.65 -13.15
C PRO A 339 4.65 -9.97 -11.79
N VAL A 340 4.54 -10.76 -10.72
CA VAL A 340 4.37 -10.24 -9.35
C VAL A 340 5.63 -9.51 -8.94
N LYS A 341 5.53 -8.20 -8.71
CA LYS A 341 6.61 -7.32 -8.24
C LYS A 341 6.07 -6.34 -7.22
N ILE A 342 6.93 -5.68 -6.45
CA ILE A 342 6.50 -4.54 -5.62
C ILE A 342 5.82 -3.49 -6.51
N ALA A 343 4.70 -2.94 -6.05
CA ALA A 343 3.74 -2.20 -6.86
C ALA A 343 4.33 -0.96 -7.56
N ASN A 344 5.27 -0.27 -6.93
CA ASN A 344 5.91 0.93 -7.47
C ASN A 344 7.36 1.10 -6.96
N GLU A 345 8.11 2.03 -7.53
CA GLU A 345 9.51 2.26 -7.15
C GLU A 345 9.67 2.78 -5.73
N ILE A 346 8.79 3.69 -5.28
CA ILE A 346 8.83 4.24 -3.91
C ILE A 346 8.70 3.11 -2.87
N TYR A 347 7.74 2.21 -3.03
CA TYR A 347 7.59 1.04 -2.15
C TYR A 347 8.77 0.08 -2.26
N ARG A 348 9.38 -0.06 -3.44
CA ARG A 348 10.58 -0.88 -3.63
C ARG A 348 11.80 -0.31 -2.90
N GLU A 349 11.85 1.00 -2.69
CA GLU A 349 12.86 1.65 -1.87
C GLU A 349 12.54 1.55 -0.37
N ILE A 350 11.29 1.83 0.03
CA ILE A 350 10.88 1.89 1.42
C ILE A 350 10.85 0.51 2.08
N ILE A 351 10.24 -0.50 1.45
CA ILE A 351 10.00 -1.81 2.08
C ILE A 351 11.32 -2.41 2.60
N PRO A 352 12.38 -2.59 1.78
CA PRO A 352 13.63 -3.12 2.30
C PRO A 352 14.29 -2.20 3.33
N ARG A 353 14.19 -0.87 3.19
CA ARG A 353 14.77 0.06 4.17
C ARG A 353 14.18 -0.16 5.56
N VAL A 354 12.85 -0.22 5.64
CA VAL A 354 12.12 -0.50 6.87
C VAL A 354 12.49 -1.86 7.45
N LEU A 355 12.51 -2.89 6.60
CA LEU A 355 12.91 -4.23 7.02
C LEU A 355 14.36 -4.26 7.53
N THR A 356 15.19 -3.29 7.14
CA THR A 356 16.58 -3.19 7.55
C THR A 356 16.88 -2.17 8.64
N ASP A 357 15.94 -1.29 8.99
CA ASP A 357 16.19 -0.23 9.98
C ASP A 357 16.69 -0.78 11.32
N PRO A 358 16.08 -1.86 11.88
CA PRO A 358 16.58 -2.43 13.13
C PRO A 358 18.03 -2.95 13.03
N PHE A 359 18.51 -3.26 11.82
CA PHE A 359 19.88 -3.71 11.59
C PHE A 359 20.86 -2.53 11.52
N GLN A 360 20.46 -1.39 10.95
CA GLN A 360 21.36 -0.24 10.79
C GLN A 360 21.84 0.30 12.13
N ASP A 361 20.95 0.35 13.13
CA ASP A 361 21.28 0.80 14.48
C ASP A 361 22.21 -0.15 15.23
N ALA A 362 22.18 -1.43 14.86
CA ALA A 362 22.99 -2.45 15.50
C ALA A 362 24.32 -2.73 14.81
N ILE A 363 24.48 -2.29 13.57
CA ILE A 363 25.78 -2.26 12.90
C ILE A 363 26.61 -1.17 13.61
N GLY A 364 27.55 -1.62 14.44
CA GLY A 364 28.42 -0.75 15.23
C GLY A 364 29.48 -0.02 14.38
N ASP A 365 30.69 0.09 14.92
CA ASP A 365 31.77 0.87 14.31
C ASP A 365 32.21 0.38 12.92
N GLU A 366 31.97 -0.89 12.62
CA GLU A 366 32.19 -1.53 11.32
C GLU A 366 31.33 -0.91 10.21
N GLY A 367 30.22 -0.24 10.54
CA GLY A 367 29.40 0.48 9.56
C GLY A 367 29.88 1.89 9.23
N LYS A 368 30.97 2.39 9.84
CA LYS A 368 31.43 3.77 9.63
C LYS A 368 32.07 3.93 8.24
N SER A 369 31.52 4.84 7.44
CA SER A 369 31.96 5.12 6.06
C SER A 369 33.47 5.34 5.94
N VAL A 370 34.08 6.05 6.89
CA VAL A 370 35.50 6.44 6.88
C VAL A 370 36.46 5.26 6.69
N TRP A 371 36.10 4.06 7.14
CA TRP A 371 36.96 2.87 7.00
C TRP A 371 37.10 2.38 5.56
N TYR A 372 36.14 2.73 4.71
CA TYR A 372 36.02 2.24 3.34
C TYR A 372 36.30 3.32 2.30
N ILE A 373 36.66 4.54 2.73
CA ILE A 373 37.04 5.61 1.80
C ILE A 373 38.56 5.64 1.65
N LYS A 374 39.01 5.55 0.40
CA LYS A 374 40.42 5.70 0.03
C LYS A 374 40.87 7.16 0.20
N PRO A 375 42.18 7.45 0.32
CA PRO A 375 42.69 8.82 0.43
C PRO A 375 42.25 9.76 -0.70
N ASN A 376 41.93 9.22 -1.88
CA ASN A 376 41.40 9.97 -3.03
C ASN A 376 39.88 10.23 -2.98
N GLY A 377 39.21 9.91 -1.86
CA GLY A 377 37.78 10.08 -1.67
C GLY A 377 36.89 9.03 -2.35
N LYS A 378 37.47 8.00 -2.99
CA LYS A 378 36.73 6.92 -3.65
C LYS A 378 36.43 5.77 -2.70
N LEU A 379 35.36 5.01 -2.98
CA LEU A 379 34.96 3.86 -2.19
C LEU A 379 35.86 2.64 -2.48
N ASP A 380 36.33 1.97 -1.43
CA ASP A 380 36.98 0.67 -1.50
C ASP A 380 35.96 -0.47 -1.36
N MET A 381 35.33 -0.82 -2.48
CA MET A 381 34.30 -1.87 -2.51
C MET A 381 34.85 -3.26 -2.12
N ASP A 382 36.10 -3.57 -2.49
CA ASP A 382 36.71 -4.86 -2.14
C ASP A 382 36.89 -4.98 -0.62
N LYS A 383 37.40 -3.92 0.02
CA LYS A 383 37.54 -3.86 1.48
C LYS A 383 36.18 -3.89 2.18
N LEU A 384 35.19 -3.17 1.65
CA LEU A 384 33.83 -3.14 2.20
C LEU A 384 33.21 -4.54 2.18
N LEU A 385 33.20 -5.21 1.03
CA LEU A 385 32.58 -6.53 0.91
C LEU A 385 33.30 -7.59 1.73
N LYS A 386 34.63 -7.49 1.88
CA LYS A 386 35.38 -8.36 2.77
C LYS A 386 35.00 -8.16 4.24
N ALA A 387 34.91 -6.92 4.70
CA ALA A 387 34.45 -6.62 6.05
C ALA A 387 33.01 -7.08 6.27
N PHE A 388 32.15 -6.94 5.27
CA PHE A 388 30.80 -7.51 5.32
C PHE A 388 30.81 -9.03 5.45
N GLN A 389 31.68 -9.77 4.74
CA GLN A 389 31.78 -11.23 4.88
C GLN A 389 32.19 -11.65 6.31
N GLU A 390 33.12 -10.92 6.92
CA GLU A 390 33.56 -11.15 8.31
C GLU A 390 32.40 -10.88 9.29
N PHE A 391 31.80 -9.68 9.20
CA PHE A 391 30.61 -9.32 9.98
C PHE A 391 29.50 -10.36 9.82
N TYR A 392 29.19 -10.76 8.59
CA TYR A 392 28.14 -11.72 8.28
C TYR A 392 28.39 -13.08 8.92
N ARG A 393 29.63 -13.57 8.92
CA ARG A 393 29.99 -14.86 9.52
C ARG A 393 29.84 -14.85 11.04
N GLU A 394 30.19 -13.74 11.69
CA GLU A 394 30.16 -13.62 13.15
C GLU A 394 28.75 -13.37 13.69
N ASN A 395 27.91 -12.72 12.89
CA ASN A 395 26.64 -12.18 13.36
C ASN A 395 25.42 -12.91 12.77
N SER A 396 25.46 -13.38 11.51
CA SER A 396 24.25 -13.80 10.78
C SER A 396 23.32 -14.76 11.52
N GLU A 397 23.81 -15.72 12.31
CA GLU A 397 22.96 -16.64 13.08
C GLU A 397 22.03 -15.93 14.08
N MET A 398 22.60 -15.17 15.02
CA MET A 398 21.83 -14.42 16.03
C MET A 398 20.85 -13.45 15.37
N TRP A 399 21.26 -12.87 14.24
CA TRP A 399 20.50 -11.86 13.53
C TRP A 399 19.35 -12.46 12.72
N LEU A 400 19.56 -13.59 12.04
CA LEU A 400 18.54 -14.29 11.27
C LEU A 400 17.50 -14.99 12.16
N GLU A 401 17.84 -15.36 13.39
CA GLU A 401 16.88 -15.94 14.33
C GLU A 401 15.82 -14.93 14.81
N LYS A 402 16.24 -13.69 15.05
CA LYS A 402 15.39 -12.58 15.51
C LYS A 402 14.55 -11.94 14.40
N PHE A 403 14.76 -12.36 13.15
CA PHE A 403 14.17 -11.70 11.99
C PHE A 403 12.93 -12.41 11.47
N ASP A 404 11.88 -11.64 11.17
CA ASP A 404 10.65 -12.18 10.59
C ASP A 404 10.85 -12.65 9.15
N TYR A 405 11.77 -12.02 8.41
CA TYR A 405 12.05 -12.30 6.99
C TYR A 405 13.27 -13.22 6.82
N LYS A 406 13.28 -14.37 7.52
CA LYS A 406 14.45 -15.26 7.65
C LYS A 406 15.12 -15.61 6.31
N GLU A 407 14.34 -15.92 5.28
CA GLU A 407 14.88 -16.31 3.98
C GLU A 407 15.42 -15.13 3.17
N ALA A 408 14.85 -13.93 3.31
CA ALA A 408 15.36 -12.71 2.68
C ALA A 408 16.43 -12.00 3.54
N GLY A 409 16.66 -12.47 4.77
CA GLY A 409 17.58 -11.92 5.74
C GLY A 409 19.02 -11.73 5.21
N PRO A 410 19.62 -12.68 4.46
CA PRO A 410 20.94 -12.48 3.88
C PRO A 410 21.04 -11.25 2.95
N HIS A 411 20.06 -11.11 2.05
CA HIS A 411 19.98 -9.96 1.14
C HIS A 411 19.71 -8.66 1.89
N LEU A 412 18.84 -8.71 2.91
CA LEU A 412 18.49 -7.54 3.71
C LEU A 412 19.65 -7.09 4.61
N LEU A 413 20.42 -8.00 5.19
CA LEU A 413 21.58 -7.68 6.02
C LEU A 413 22.69 -6.99 5.22
N LEU A 414 23.00 -7.48 4.01
CA LEU A 414 23.92 -6.79 3.10
C LEU A 414 23.41 -5.38 2.77
N LYS A 415 22.11 -5.24 2.47
CA LYS A 415 21.50 -3.94 2.17
C LYS A 415 21.63 -2.98 3.35
N ALA A 416 21.38 -3.45 4.58
CA ALA A 416 21.53 -2.66 5.80
C ALA A 416 22.97 -2.17 5.97
N TYR A 417 23.94 -3.07 5.79
CA TYR A 417 25.37 -2.77 5.89
C TYR A 417 25.81 -1.74 4.86
N LEU A 418 25.44 -1.95 3.59
CA LEU A 418 25.70 -1.02 2.51
C LEU A 418 25.07 0.34 2.76
N GLN A 419 23.81 0.39 3.20
CA GLN A 419 23.14 1.65 3.52
C GLN A 419 23.85 2.41 4.63
N ARG A 420 24.25 1.72 5.71
CA ARG A 420 24.96 2.32 6.84
C ARG A 420 26.29 2.96 6.42
N VAL A 421 27.01 2.33 5.49
CA VAL A 421 28.31 2.79 4.97
C VAL A 421 28.15 3.86 3.89
N ILE A 422 27.19 3.73 2.98
CA ILE A 422 27.06 4.57 1.78
C ILE A 422 26.30 5.88 2.05
N ASN A 423 25.39 5.91 3.03
CA ASN A 423 24.64 7.11 3.40
C ASN A 423 25.52 8.32 3.79
N GLY A 424 26.83 8.12 4.00
CA GLY A 424 27.82 9.18 4.22
C GLY A 424 28.37 9.87 2.96
N GLY A 425 27.90 9.54 1.75
CA GLY A 425 28.38 10.20 0.51
C GLY A 425 27.99 9.58 -0.84
N GLY A 426 27.12 8.56 -0.89
CA GLY A 426 26.71 7.91 -2.14
C GLY A 426 25.24 7.52 -2.17
N ARG A 427 24.84 6.87 -3.27
CA ARG A 427 23.49 6.39 -3.55
C ARG A 427 23.50 4.89 -3.83
N ILE A 428 22.45 4.19 -3.39
CA ILE A 428 22.23 2.78 -3.69
C ILE A 428 20.97 2.69 -4.54
N ASN A 429 21.16 2.50 -5.85
CA ASN A 429 20.07 2.28 -6.79
C ASN A 429 19.73 0.78 -6.83
N ARG A 430 18.44 0.45 -6.78
CA ARG A 430 17.96 -0.94 -6.80
C ARG A 430 17.28 -1.22 -8.12
N GLU A 431 17.45 -2.43 -8.66
CA GLU A 431 16.69 -2.88 -9.82
C GLU A 431 16.67 -1.85 -10.97
N MET A 432 17.80 -1.19 -11.24
CA MET A 432 17.92 -0.31 -12.40
C MET A 432 17.55 -1.11 -13.64
N ALA A 433 16.62 -0.58 -14.43
CA ALA A 433 16.30 -1.17 -15.73
C ALA A 433 17.55 -1.05 -16.61
N VAL A 434 18.06 -2.20 -17.06
CA VAL A 434 19.25 -2.30 -17.90
C VAL A 434 18.89 -3.22 -19.07
N GLY A 435 18.52 -2.61 -20.20
CA GLY A 435 17.96 -3.33 -21.34
C GLY A 435 16.64 -4.03 -20.99
N THR A 436 16.57 -5.35 -21.20
CA THR A 436 15.40 -6.18 -20.84
C THR A 436 15.48 -6.79 -19.43
N GLY A 437 16.55 -6.50 -18.68
CA GLY A 437 16.82 -7.04 -17.33
C GLY A 437 16.90 -5.96 -16.24
N ARG A 438 17.24 -6.37 -15.00
CA ARG A 438 17.36 -5.51 -13.82
C ARG A 438 18.54 -5.91 -12.93
N THR A 439 19.49 -5.01 -12.71
CA THR A 439 20.61 -5.24 -11.76
C THR A 439 20.09 -5.29 -10.33
N ASP A 440 20.52 -6.24 -9.50
CA ASP A 440 20.05 -6.30 -8.11
C ASP A 440 20.41 -5.04 -7.31
N LEU A 441 21.67 -4.58 -7.40
CA LEU A 441 22.15 -3.36 -6.76
C LEU A 441 23.18 -2.63 -7.65
N LEU A 442 22.99 -1.32 -7.81
CA LEU A 442 23.98 -0.39 -8.38
C LEU A 442 24.33 0.65 -7.31
N ILE A 443 25.60 0.73 -6.95
CA ILE A 443 26.10 1.70 -5.97
C ILE A 443 26.79 2.82 -6.72
N GLU A 444 26.41 4.06 -6.45
CA GLU A 444 27.07 5.26 -6.95
C GLU A 444 27.74 6.00 -5.79
N PHE A 445 29.05 6.19 -5.84
CA PHE A 445 29.78 6.88 -4.77
C PHE A 445 30.87 7.77 -5.35
N ASN A 446 30.78 9.08 -5.13
CA ASN A 446 31.72 10.09 -5.68
C ASN A 446 32.07 9.87 -7.17
N GLY A 447 31.09 9.55 -7.99
CA GLY A 447 31.24 9.32 -9.44
C GLY A 447 31.67 7.91 -9.85
N ASP A 448 32.01 7.02 -8.92
CA ASP A 448 32.23 5.60 -9.21
C ASP A 448 30.91 4.83 -9.19
N LYS A 449 30.82 3.81 -10.04
CA LYS A 449 29.68 2.89 -10.12
C LYS A 449 30.13 1.48 -9.80
N PHE A 450 29.35 0.75 -9.01
CA PHE A 450 29.59 -0.66 -8.68
C PHE A 450 28.32 -1.47 -8.89
N VAL A 451 28.40 -2.52 -9.71
CA VAL A 451 27.29 -3.45 -9.95
C VAL A 451 27.45 -4.67 -9.05
N LEU A 452 26.41 -4.94 -8.27
CA LEU A 452 26.32 -6.09 -7.37
C LEU A 452 25.12 -6.95 -7.78
N GLU A 453 25.36 -8.25 -7.93
CA GLU A 453 24.35 -9.28 -8.19
C GLU A 453 24.29 -10.23 -6.98
N LEU A 454 23.09 -10.55 -6.49
CA LEU A 454 22.89 -11.32 -5.27
C LEU A 454 22.15 -12.62 -5.59
N LYS A 455 22.63 -13.76 -5.07
CA LYS A 455 21.91 -15.03 -5.18
C LYS A 455 21.92 -15.80 -3.87
N LEU A 456 20.77 -16.39 -3.54
CA LEU A 456 20.69 -17.50 -2.59
C LEU A 456 21.08 -18.80 -3.31
N LYS A 457 22.14 -19.46 -2.84
CA LYS A 457 22.63 -20.73 -3.37
C LYS A 457 21.76 -21.89 -2.90
N ARG A 458 20.54 -21.97 -3.43
CA ARG A 458 19.59 -23.07 -3.20
C ARG A 458 19.85 -24.27 -4.12
N LEU A 459 20.38 -24.01 -5.30
CA LEU A 459 20.69 -25.00 -6.34
C LEU A 459 22.12 -24.81 -6.84
N PRO A 460 22.79 -25.88 -7.33
CA PRO A 460 24.12 -25.77 -7.91
C PRO A 460 24.22 -24.75 -9.06
N SER A 461 23.13 -24.57 -9.81
CA SER A 461 23.05 -23.64 -10.94
C SER A 461 22.98 -22.16 -10.55
N ALA A 462 22.79 -21.82 -9.26
CA ALA A 462 22.65 -20.44 -8.81
C ALA A 462 23.87 -19.57 -9.15
N LYS A 463 25.08 -20.14 -9.02
CA LYS A 463 26.34 -19.45 -9.34
C LYS A 463 26.42 -19.08 -10.81
N GLN A 464 26.20 -20.06 -11.71
CA GLN A 464 26.26 -19.81 -13.16
C GLN A 464 25.20 -18.80 -13.59
N LYS A 465 23.95 -18.93 -13.10
CA LYS A 465 22.88 -17.97 -13.39
C LYS A 465 23.23 -16.55 -12.94
N GLY A 466 23.85 -16.40 -11.77
CA GLY A 466 24.34 -15.11 -11.27
C GLY A 466 25.42 -14.52 -12.17
N LEU A 467 26.38 -15.34 -12.62
CA LEU A 467 27.43 -14.94 -13.56
C LEU A 467 26.82 -14.47 -14.90
N ASP A 468 25.94 -15.27 -15.50
CA ASP A 468 25.29 -14.93 -16.78
C ASP A 468 24.46 -13.63 -16.67
N GLN A 469 23.88 -13.37 -15.49
CA GLN A 469 23.07 -12.18 -15.24
C GLN A 469 23.94 -10.93 -15.08
N ILE A 470 24.96 -10.95 -14.22
CA ILE A 470 25.83 -9.79 -14.01
C ILE A 470 26.64 -9.44 -15.27
N SER A 471 27.05 -10.43 -16.06
CA SER A 471 27.78 -10.22 -17.33
C SER A 471 26.97 -9.35 -18.31
N ARG A 472 25.68 -9.67 -18.49
CA ARG A 472 24.76 -8.89 -19.33
C ARG A 472 24.61 -7.44 -18.85
N TYR A 473 24.65 -7.23 -17.54
CA TYR A 473 24.56 -5.87 -16.97
C TYR A 473 25.83 -5.07 -17.18
N LEU A 474 27.00 -5.70 -17.00
CA LEU A 474 28.28 -5.06 -17.24
C LEU A 474 28.42 -4.62 -18.71
N GLU A 475 28.04 -5.49 -19.65
CA GLU A 475 28.00 -5.15 -21.09
C GLU A 475 27.09 -3.94 -21.38
N THR A 476 25.86 -3.96 -20.86
CA THR A 476 24.89 -2.89 -21.14
C THR A 476 25.28 -1.55 -20.49
N LEU A 477 25.93 -1.59 -19.33
CA LEU A 477 26.41 -0.40 -18.61
C LEU A 477 27.79 0.08 -19.08
N GLY A 478 28.45 -0.64 -19.99
CA GLY A 478 29.82 -0.35 -20.42
C GLY A 478 30.84 -0.47 -19.28
N MET A 479 30.61 -1.35 -18.32
CA MET A 479 31.44 -1.54 -17.13
C MET A 479 32.25 -2.83 -17.25
N THR A 480 33.49 -2.83 -16.76
CA THR A 480 34.38 -4.01 -16.79
C THR A 480 34.45 -4.75 -15.46
N LYS A 481 33.78 -4.26 -14.42
CA LYS A 481 33.87 -4.79 -13.05
C LYS A 481 32.52 -4.92 -12.39
N GLY A 482 32.27 -6.09 -11.80
CA GLY A 482 31.07 -6.38 -11.02
C GLY A 482 31.34 -7.39 -9.90
N TYR A 483 30.40 -7.50 -8.97
CA TYR A 483 30.48 -8.35 -7.80
C TYR A 483 29.28 -9.29 -7.74
N LEU A 484 29.53 -10.60 -7.79
CA LEU A 484 28.50 -11.61 -7.51
C LEU A 484 28.63 -12.07 -6.07
N ILE A 485 27.55 -11.97 -5.29
CA ILE A 485 27.50 -12.36 -3.88
C ILE A 485 26.56 -13.55 -3.75
N LEU A 486 27.09 -14.66 -3.26
CA LEU A 486 26.37 -15.92 -3.07
C LEU A 486 26.18 -16.17 -1.57
N PHE A 487 24.93 -16.27 -1.14
CA PHE A 487 24.57 -16.64 0.23
C PHE A 487 24.19 -18.11 0.29
N GLU A 488 24.78 -18.88 1.20
CA GLU A 488 24.51 -20.30 1.38
C GLU A 488 23.91 -20.55 2.77
N LEU A 489 22.66 -21.04 2.79
CA LEU A 489 21.99 -21.48 4.02
C LEU A 489 22.31 -22.96 4.23
N LYS A 490 23.22 -23.30 5.15
CA LYS A 490 23.52 -24.71 5.44
C LYS A 490 22.49 -25.27 6.44
N PRO A 491 21.85 -26.42 6.16
CA PRO A 491 21.07 -27.13 7.16
C PRO A 491 22.05 -27.81 8.13
N SER A 492 22.15 -27.36 9.37
CA SER A 492 22.87 -28.09 10.41
C SER A 492 22.03 -28.22 11.69
N SER A 493 22.03 -29.43 12.22
CA SER A 493 21.32 -29.90 13.42
C SER A 493 21.86 -29.34 14.73
N LEU A 494 22.89 -28.49 14.69
CA LEU A 494 23.43 -27.68 15.79
C LEU A 494 23.93 -26.37 15.16
N SER A 495 23.16 -25.29 15.35
CA SER A 495 23.31 -23.94 14.74
C SER A 495 23.17 -23.89 13.21
N ARG A 496 22.36 -22.96 12.67
CA ARG A 496 22.21 -22.74 11.22
C ARG A 496 23.41 -21.94 10.70
N ARG A 497 24.52 -22.59 10.34
CA ARG A 497 25.66 -21.85 9.75
C ARG A 497 25.28 -21.26 8.40
N VAL A 498 25.43 -19.94 8.25
CA VAL A 498 25.20 -19.24 6.98
C VAL A 498 26.53 -18.74 6.43
N ASP A 499 26.79 -19.00 5.15
CA ASP A 499 28.06 -18.65 4.48
C ASP A 499 27.83 -17.60 3.39
N CYS A 500 28.85 -16.80 3.09
CA CYS A 500 28.81 -15.72 2.11
C CYS A 500 30.08 -15.73 1.24
N GLU A 501 29.93 -16.05 -0.06
CA GLU A 501 31.01 -16.05 -1.06
C GLU A 501 30.87 -14.80 -1.95
N VAL A 502 31.94 -14.02 -2.07
CA VAL A 502 32.00 -12.84 -2.96
C VAL A 502 32.94 -13.14 -4.11
N LEU A 503 32.44 -13.06 -5.34
CA LEU A 503 33.18 -13.25 -6.57
C LEU A 503 33.32 -11.93 -7.30
N ARG A 504 34.57 -11.50 -7.50
CA ARG A 504 34.90 -10.32 -8.30
C ARG A 504 35.07 -10.73 -9.76
N LEU A 505 34.33 -10.08 -10.65
CA LEU A 505 34.46 -10.25 -12.10
C LEU A 505 35.29 -9.10 -12.68
N LEU A 506 36.22 -9.47 -13.55
CA LEU A 506 37.08 -8.57 -14.31
C LEU A 506 36.93 -8.98 -15.78
N TYR A 507 36.36 -8.09 -16.58
CA TYR A 507 36.26 -8.21 -18.03
C TYR A 507 37.37 -7.44 -18.74
#